data_AF-B8J2F5-F1
#
_entry.id   AF-B8J2F5-F1
#
_cell.length_a   1.000
_cell.length_b   1.000
_cell.length_c   1.000
_cell.angle_alpha   90.00
_cell.angle_beta   90.00
_cell.angle_gamma   90.00
#
_symmetry.space_group_name_H-M   'P 1'
#
loop_
_entity.id
_entity.type
_entity.pdbx_description
1 polymer ?
#
loop_
_entity_poly.entity_id
_entity_poly.type
_entity_poly.pdbx_seq_one_letter_code
_entity_poly.pdbx_strand_id
1 'polypeptide(L)'
;MKPLWIRLWAIFFFGLAVCAAPGVQARVVDGGSIMDQHMRENLCALTFDDGPSANTPQLLDMLSEYGIPATFFLLGKQAERHPDLVRRILAEGHEVGNHSYSHPNLRMLSPEKKLQEIGQTDAILRSLGASPSFLRPPYGAYDNHTVSVAESLGLGIMLWSLDSRDWKSLPANYATLRSTRGTVYDTGALRGIFLFHDTHRRTVEDLPRIIRDLRAGGCQRFVTVSDYLDGLLDPEPGILMTRRPTDSAQPAVADKKPGRLKEQFQEMPPESYPAGTAALPLARTSRPWRSGSGAAETGRPPAAEVDRQAAGENSGPGHDSSVQPTTGAPEAGLPLGSSVFTPGAAAGSADA
;
A
#
# COMPACT_ATOMS: atom_id res chain seq x y z
N MET A 1 12.77 -44.15 -75.67
CA MET A 1 12.55 -44.79 -74.35
C MET A 1 12.86 -43.77 -73.25
N LYS A 2 12.32 -43.91 -72.04
CA LYS A 2 12.39 -42.86 -71.00
C LYS A 2 13.76 -42.84 -70.29
N PRO A 3 14.38 -41.66 -70.05
CA PRO A 3 15.38 -41.52 -68.98
C PRO A 3 14.68 -41.59 -67.61
N LEU A 4 15.44 -41.91 -66.56
CA LEU A 4 14.95 -42.13 -65.20
C LEU A 4 15.87 -41.40 -64.20
N TRP A 5 15.36 -41.08 -63.01
CA TRP A 5 16.07 -40.44 -61.88
C TRP A 5 16.48 -38.96 -62.05
N ILE A 6 15.53 -38.06 -61.80
CA ILE A 6 15.84 -36.76 -61.16
C ILE A 6 15.42 -36.88 -59.70
N ARG A 7 16.35 -36.66 -58.75
CA ARG A 7 16.05 -36.68 -57.31
C ARG A 7 15.55 -35.31 -56.88
N LEU A 8 14.26 -35.21 -56.55
CA LEU A 8 13.67 -34.00 -55.94
C LEU A 8 14.26 -33.79 -54.53
N TRP A 9 14.93 -32.66 -54.33
CA TRP A 9 15.24 -32.13 -53.00
C TRP A 9 14.03 -31.38 -52.47
N ALA A 10 13.24 -32.02 -51.59
CA ALA A 10 12.18 -31.35 -50.87
C ALA A 10 12.77 -30.50 -49.73
N ILE A 11 13.01 -29.21 -49.99
CA ILE A 11 13.42 -28.27 -48.95
C ILE A 11 12.22 -28.02 -48.01
N PHE A 12 12.26 -28.65 -46.84
CA PHE A 12 11.22 -28.51 -45.83
C PHE A 12 11.37 -27.15 -45.13
N PHE A 13 10.64 -26.14 -45.61
CA PHE A 13 10.54 -24.83 -44.94
C PHE A 13 9.80 -24.97 -43.61
N PHE A 14 10.55 -25.32 -42.55
CA PHE A 14 10.04 -25.32 -41.19
C PHE A 14 9.89 -23.87 -40.72
N GLY A 15 8.73 -23.28 -41.01
CA GLY A 15 8.41 -21.91 -40.63
C GLY A 15 8.40 -21.76 -39.12
N LEU A 16 9.46 -21.17 -38.57
CA LEU A 16 9.57 -20.88 -37.14
C LEU A 16 8.61 -19.74 -36.78
N ALA A 17 7.35 -20.10 -36.51
CA ALA A 17 6.33 -19.19 -36.00
C ALA A 17 6.72 -18.75 -34.58
N VAL A 18 7.49 -17.67 -34.49
CA VAL A 18 7.74 -16.98 -33.22
C VAL A 18 6.43 -16.36 -32.77
N CYS A 19 5.65 -17.12 -31.99
CA CYS A 19 4.55 -16.59 -31.21
C CYS A 19 5.13 -15.63 -30.17
N ALA A 20 5.26 -14.35 -30.54
CA ALA A 20 5.40 -13.28 -29.59
C ALA A 20 4.20 -13.36 -28.64
N ALA A 21 4.45 -13.75 -27.39
CA ALA A 21 3.41 -13.73 -26.36
C ALA A 21 2.87 -12.29 -26.29
N PRO A 22 1.54 -12.10 -26.16
CA PRO A 22 0.99 -10.76 -25.99
C PRO A 22 1.65 -10.12 -24.77
N GLY A 23 2.28 -8.96 -24.96
CA GLY A 23 2.97 -8.25 -23.90
C GLY A 23 2.01 -8.03 -22.73
N VAL A 24 2.37 -8.54 -21.56
CA VAL A 24 1.56 -8.41 -20.34
C VAL A 24 1.76 -6.99 -19.82
N GLN A 25 1.03 -6.06 -20.44
CA GLN A 25 1.07 -4.63 -20.12
C GLN A 25 1.05 -4.43 -18.62
N ALA A 26 2.08 -3.78 -18.06
CA ALA A 26 2.24 -3.69 -16.61
C ALA A 26 0.97 -3.11 -15.97
N ARG A 27 0.28 -3.93 -15.16
CA ARG A 27 -1.00 -3.59 -14.55
C ARG A 27 -0.81 -2.34 -13.68
N VAL A 28 -1.31 -1.19 -14.14
CA VAL A 28 -1.38 0.03 -13.34
C VAL A 28 -2.60 -0.06 -12.45
N VAL A 29 -2.35 -0.07 -11.15
CA VAL A 29 -3.36 -0.18 -10.09
C VAL A 29 -3.37 1.12 -9.31
N ASP A 30 -4.18 2.06 -9.79
CA ASP A 30 -4.41 3.33 -9.12
C ASP A 30 -5.56 3.26 -8.10
N GLY A 31 -5.66 4.28 -7.24
CA GLY A 31 -6.78 4.41 -6.30
C GLY A 31 -8.16 4.61 -6.93
N GLY A 32 -8.28 4.65 -8.27
CA GLY A 32 -9.55 4.49 -8.95
C GLY A 32 -9.91 3.01 -9.12
N SER A 33 -9.04 2.24 -9.76
CA SER A 33 -9.19 0.81 -10.00
C SER A 33 -9.35 -0.01 -8.70
N ILE A 34 -8.61 0.34 -7.63
CA ILE A 34 -8.72 -0.26 -6.29
C ILE A 34 -10.13 -0.08 -5.69
N MET A 35 -10.79 1.05 -6.01
CA MET A 35 -12.12 1.41 -5.50
C MET A 35 -13.24 0.81 -6.35
N ASP A 36 -13.06 0.77 -7.68
CA ASP A 36 -14.01 0.18 -8.65
C ASP A 36 -14.07 -1.35 -8.57
N GLN A 37 -13.04 -2.00 -8.02
CA GLN A 37 -13.02 -3.44 -7.82
C GLN A 37 -14.24 -3.89 -6.99
N HIS A 38 -15.00 -4.86 -7.50
CA HIS A 38 -16.10 -5.45 -6.76
C HIS A 38 -15.53 -6.41 -5.71
N MET A 39 -15.82 -6.15 -4.44
CA MET A 39 -15.37 -6.94 -3.30
C MET A 39 -16.57 -7.58 -2.61
N ARG A 40 -16.42 -8.83 -2.16
CA ARG A 40 -17.42 -9.51 -1.31
C ARG A 40 -17.29 -9.12 0.17
N GLU A 41 -16.09 -8.71 0.56
CA GLU A 41 -15.74 -8.28 1.91
C GLU A 41 -15.04 -6.90 1.87
N ASN A 42 -15.06 -6.22 3.02
CA ASN A 42 -14.29 -5.00 3.25
C ASN A 42 -12.85 -5.34 3.65
N LEU A 43 -12.04 -5.67 2.66
CA LEU A 43 -10.60 -5.96 2.84
C LEU A 43 -9.78 -4.68 3.01
N CYS A 44 -8.75 -4.71 3.85
CA CYS A 44 -7.80 -3.62 4.04
C CYS A 44 -6.35 -4.11 3.92
N ALA A 45 -5.61 -3.61 2.93
CA ALA A 45 -4.17 -3.80 2.87
C ALA A 45 -3.47 -2.65 3.60
N LEU A 46 -2.77 -2.96 4.69
CA LEU A 46 -1.83 -2.02 5.33
C LEU A 46 -0.52 -2.06 4.53
N THR A 47 -0.10 -0.91 4.02
CA THR A 47 1.12 -0.83 3.21
C THR A 47 2.09 0.22 3.72
N PHE A 48 3.36 -0.15 3.81
CA PHE A 48 4.42 0.66 4.42
C PHE A 48 5.55 0.94 3.43
N ASP A 49 5.80 2.23 3.17
CA ASP A 49 6.82 2.72 2.25
C ASP A 49 8.13 3.11 2.98
N ASP A 50 9.17 3.43 2.20
CA ASP A 50 10.52 3.87 2.59
C ASP A 50 11.41 2.90 3.42
N GLY A 51 10.89 1.76 3.87
CA GLY A 51 11.61 0.79 4.70
C GLY A 51 12.69 -0.05 3.98
N PRO A 52 13.40 -0.94 4.70
CA PRO A 52 13.34 -1.10 6.15
C PRO A 52 13.99 0.07 6.90
N SER A 53 13.63 0.22 8.17
CA SER A 53 14.05 1.30 9.05
C SER A 53 14.28 0.80 10.48
N ALA A 54 14.76 1.68 11.36
CA ALA A 54 14.97 1.36 12.77
C ALA A 54 13.66 1.01 13.53
N ASN A 55 12.49 1.34 12.99
CA ASN A 55 11.20 1.03 13.62
C ASN A 55 10.55 -0.25 13.05
N THR A 56 11.02 -0.77 11.90
CA THR A 56 10.47 -1.99 11.28
C THR A 56 10.44 -3.20 12.22
N PRO A 57 11.44 -3.47 13.08
CA PRO A 57 11.36 -4.59 14.03
C PRO A 57 10.15 -4.48 14.97
N GLN A 58 9.92 -3.31 15.56
CA GLN A 58 8.77 -3.06 16.44
C GLN A 58 7.44 -3.17 15.67
N LEU A 59 7.40 -2.69 14.43
CA LEU A 59 6.23 -2.81 13.56
C LEU A 59 5.88 -4.27 13.28
N LEU A 60 6.88 -5.11 12.98
CA LEU A 60 6.72 -6.55 12.78
C LEU A 60 6.23 -7.24 14.06
N ASP A 61 6.84 -6.94 15.22
CA ASP A 61 6.43 -7.48 16.53
C ASP A 61 4.92 -7.23 16.79
N MET A 62 4.43 -6.02 16.54
CA MET A 62 3.01 -5.68 16.72
C MET A 62 2.09 -6.23 15.63
N LEU A 63 2.53 -6.29 14.37
CA LEU A 63 1.77 -6.94 13.30
C LEU A 63 1.58 -8.44 13.60
N SER A 64 2.60 -9.10 14.16
CA SER A 64 2.53 -10.46 14.65
C SER A 64 1.60 -10.59 15.86
N GLU A 65 1.63 -9.68 16.83
CA GLU A 65 0.71 -9.67 17.99
C GLU A 65 -0.76 -9.58 17.55
N TYR A 66 -1.06 -8.74 16.55
CA TYR A 66 -2.42 -8.58 16.03
C TYR A 66 -2.84 -9.63 14.98
N GLY A 67 -1.92 -10.48 14.51
CA GLY A 67 -2.15 -11.46 13.44
C GLY A 67 -2.48 -10.81 12.10
N ILE A 68 -1.80 -9.71 11.75
CA ILE A 68 -2.11 -8.88 10.57
C ILE A 68 -1.01 -8.98 9.51
N PRO A 69 -1.31 -9.52 8.30
CA PRO A 69 -0.40 -9.40 7.16
C PRO A 69 -0.37 -7.96 6.64
N ALA A 70 0.71 -7.61 5.95
CA ALA A 70 0.98 -6.27 5.44
C ALA A 70 1.88 -6.35 4.19
N THR A 71 2.01 -5.25 3.46
CA THR A 71 2.91 -5.15 2.29
C THR A 71 3.91 -4.02 2.47
N PHE A 72 5.20 -4.32 2.37
CA PHE A 72 6.27 -3.34 2.54
C PHE A 72 6.88 -2.99 1.18
N PHE A 73 6.79 -1.72 0.77
CA PHE A 73 7.43 -1.21 -0.44
C PHE A 73 8.83 -0.69 -0.08
N LEU A 74 9.83 -1.54 -0.32
CA LEU A 74 11.18 -1.36 0.22
C LEU A 74 12.09 -0.57 -0.73
N LEU A 75 12.93 0.29 -0.14
CA LEU A 75 14.01 0.97 -0.86
C LEU A 75 15.22 0.04 -1.00
N GLY A 76 15.74 -0.09 -2.22
CA GLY A 76 16.89 -0.95 -2.49
C GLY A 76 18.12 -0.65 -1.61
N LYS A 77 18.42 0.64 -1.39
CA LYS A 77 19.52 1.08 -0.49
C LYS A 77 19.33 0.69 0.98
N GLN A 78 18.09 0.41 1.41
CA GLN A 78 17.76 0.02 2.78
C GLN A 78 17.71 -1.51 2.90
N ALA A 79 17.15 -2.19 1.90
CA ALA A 79 17.20 -3.65 1.78
C ALA A 79 18.64 -4.20 1.74
N GLU A 80 19.56 -3.49 1.08
CA GLU A 80 21.00 -3.81 1.07
C GLU A 80 21.65 -3.69 2.47
N ARG A 81 21.18 -2.74 3.29
CA ARG A 81 21.71 -2.47 4.65
C ARG A 81 21.10 -3.35 5.74
N HIS A 82 19.86 -3.76 5.54
CA HIS A 82 19.05 -4.52 6.50
C HIS A 82 18.52 -5.83 5.88
N PRO A 83 19.39 -6.69 5.30
CA PRO A 83 18.99 -7.90 4.60
C PRO A 83 18.38 -8.96 5.54
N ASP A 84 18.68 -8.86 6.83
CA ASP A 84 18.05 -9.58 7.94
C ASP A 84 16.59 -9.17 8.12
N LEU A 85 16.29 -7.86 8.10
CA LEU A 85 14.91 -7.37 8.21
C LEU A 85 14.08 -7.74 6.98
N VAL A 86 14.64 -7.71 5.77
CA VAL A 86 13.92 -8.18 4.56
C VAL A 86 13.55 -9.66 4.69
N ARG A 87 14.47 -10.50 5.18
CA ARG A 87 14.17 -11.93 5.43
C ARG A 87 13.15 -12.11 6.55
N ARG A 88 13.19 -11.26 7.58
CA ARG A 88 12.20 -11.26 8.68
C ARG A 88 10.79 -10.93 8.18
N ILE A 89 10.63 -9.87 7.39
CA ILE A 89 9.37 -9.47 6.74
C ILE A 89 8.75 -10.67 5.98
N LEU A 90 9.55 -11.36 5.15
CA LEU A 90 9.11 -12.53 4.39
C LEU A 90 8.78 -13.74 5.28
N ALA A 91 9.57 -14.00 6.31
CA ALA A 91 9.40 -15.15 7.21
C ALA A 91 8.15 -15.03 8.11
N GLU A 92 7.72 -13.80 8.43
CA GLU A 92 6.49 -13.51 9.18
C GLU A 92 5.24 -13.39 8.27
N GLY A 93 5.38 -13.69 6.97
CA GLY A 93 4.25 -13.80 6.04
C GLY A 93 3.79 -12.48 5.43
N HIS A 94 4.61 -11.44 5.49
CA HIS A 94 4.34 -10.16 4.84
C HIS A 94 4.86 -10.12 3.40
N GLU A 95 4.19 -9.34 2.55
CA GLU A 95 4.57 -9.14 1.15
C GLU A 95 5.64 -8.05 1.00
N VAL A 96 6.51 -8.18 0.01
CA VAL A 96 7.58 -7.22 -0.30
C VAL A 96 7.43 -6.69 -1.72
N GLY A 97 7.24 -5.38 -1.85
CA GLY A 97 7.21 -4.63 -3.10
C GLY A 97 8.48 -3.80 -3.33
N ASN A 98 8.67 -3.35 -4.58
CA ASN A 98 9.79 -2.50 -4.98
C ASN A 98 9.41 -1.01 -4.84
N HIS A 99 10.30 -0.18 -4.29
CA HIS A 99 10.07 1.26 -4.13
C HIS A 99 11.17 2.15 -4.72
N SER A 100 11.91 1.66 -5.73
CA SER A 100 13.17 2.23 -6.25
C SER A 100 14.36 2.11 -5.28
N TYR A 101 15.56 2.48 -5.74
CA TYR A 101 16.79 2.29 -4.98
C TYR A 101 17.04 3.46 -4.03
N SER A 102 16.89 4.69 -4.53
CA SER A 102 17.24 5.92 -3.81
C SER A 102 16.05 6.78 -3.37
N HIS A 103 14.81 6.44 -3.76
CA HIS A 103 13.59 7.28 -3.67
C HIS A 103 13.65 8.59 -4.52
N PRO A 104 14.03 8.55 -5.81
CA PRO A 104 13.92 9.70 -6.70
C PRO A 104 12.51 9.77 -7.33
N ASN A 105 12.06 10.97 -7.71
CA ASN A 105 10.86 11.12 -8.52
C ASN A 105 11.10 10.52 -9.92
N LEU A 106 10.63 9.28 -10.14
CA LEU A 106 10.95 8.50 -11.34
C LEU A 106 10.54 9.22 -12.63
N ARG A 107 9.41 9.94 -12.65
CA ARG A 107 8.95 10.74 -13.80
C ARG A 107 9.96 11.83 -14.23
N MET A 108 10.89 12.24 -13.37
CA MET A 108 11.94 13.22 -13.69
C MET A 108 13.25 12.60 -14.20
N LEU A 109 13.32 11.26 -14.35
CA LEU A 109 14.52 10.53 -14.77
C LEU A 109 14.46 10.10 -16.24
N SER A 110 15.64 9.90 -16.84
CA SER A 110 15.77 9.23 -18.15
C SER A 110 15.44 7.73 -18.04
N PRO A 111 15.08 7.04 -19.15
CA PRO A 111 14.73 5.62 -19.14
C PRO A 111 15.80 4.71 -18.52
N GLU A 112 17.08 5.04 -18.74
CA GLU A 112 18.23 4.27 -18.25
C GLU A 112 18.35 4.40 -16.72
N LYS A 113 18.11 5.60 -16.18
CA LYS A 113 18.09 5.85 -14.74
C LYS A 113 16.87 5.24 -14.05
N LYS A 114 15.71 5.19 -14.73
CA LYS A 114 14.53 4.44 -14.26
C LYS A 114 14.86 2.94 -14.16
N LEU A 115 15.50 2.38 -15.20
CA LEU A 115 15.93 0.98 -15.21
C LEU A 115 16.97 0.68 -14.11
N GLN A 116 17.93 1.57 -13.88
CA GLN A 116 18.89 1.42 -12.78
C GLN A 116 18.16 1.40 -11.41
N GLU A 117 17.34 2.40 -11.13
CA GLU A 117 16.64 2.56 -9.84
C GLU A 117 15.70 1.39 -9.52
N ILE A 118 14.91 0.94 -10.50
CA ILE A 118 13.93 -0.13 -10.31
C ILE A 118 14.62 -1.49 -10.36
N GLY A 119 15.51 -1.71 -11.34
CA GLY A 119 16.17 -3.00 -11.58
C GLY A 119 17.24 -3.37 -10.54
N GLN A 120 18.00 -2.41 -10.02
CA GLN A 120 18.92 -2.66 -8.90
C GLN A 120 18.14 -3.09 -7.65
N THR A 121 17.00 -2.45 -7.38
CA THR A 121 16.13 -2.78 -6.26
C THR A 121 15.50 -4.17 -6.41
N ASP A 122 14.97 -4.48 -7.60
CA ASP A 122 14.41 -5.79 -7.90
C ASP A 122 15.44 -6.92 -7.73
N ALA A 123 16.65 -6.74 -8.25
CA ALA A 123 17.74 -7.70 -8.11
C ALA A 123 18.16 -7.90 -6.64
N ILE A 124 18.25 -6.83 -5.85
CA ILE A 124 18.54 -6.91 -4.40
C ILE A 124 17.42 -7.68 -3.69
N LEU A 125 16.17 -7.30 -3.87
CA LEU A 125 15.03 -7.93 -3.20
C LEU A 125 14.90 -9.43 -3.56
N ARG A 126 15.10 -9.79 -4.83
CA ARG A 126 15.11 -11.21 -5.27
C ARG A 126 16.28 -11.99 -4.69
N SER A 127 17.46 -11.40 -4.52
CA SER A 127 18.61 -12.05 -3.85
C SER A 127 18.38 -12.30 -2.35
N LEU A 128 17.46 -11.55 -1.74
CA LEU A 128 17.05 -11.72 -0.34
C LEU A 128 15.91 -12.73 -0.15
N GLY A 129 15.29 -13.19 -1.25
CA GLY A 129 14.22 -14.18 -1.25
C GLY A 129 12.81 -13.62 -1.50
N ALA A 130 12.67 -12.31 -1.73
CA ALA A 130 11.40 -11.72 -2.13
C ALA A 130 11.09 -12.02 -3.60
N SER A 131 9.80 -12.03 -3.95
CA SER A 131 9.33 -12.03 -5.34
C SER A 131 8.41 -10.83 -5.55
N PRO A 132 8.93 -9.61 -5.74
CA PRO A 132 8.10 -8.42 -5.90
C PRO A 132 7.24 -8.53 -7.16
N SER A 133 5.92 -8.43 -7.01
CA SER A 133 4.96 -8.34 -8.13
C SER A 133 4.68 -6.89 -8.56
N PHE A 134 5.06 -5.91 -7.73
CA PHE A 134 4.71 -4.51 -7.89
C PHE A 134 5.86 -3.55 -7.56
N LEU A 135 5.99 -2.52 -8.40
CA LEU A 135 6.67 -1.27 -8.10
C LEU A 135 5.62 -0.27 -7.58
N ARG A 136 5.87 0.34 -6.41
CA ARG A 136 5.24 1.60 -6.02
C ARG A 136 6.18 2.75 -6.37
N PRO A 137 5.85 3.64 -7.32
CA PRO A 137 6.69 4.79 -7.64
C PRO A 137 6.79 5.75 -6.45
N PRO A 138 7.99 6.23 -6.08
CA PRO A 138 8.18 7.36 -5.17
C PRO A 138 7.24 8.53 -5.48
N TYR A 139 6.61 9.09 -4.45
CA TYR A 139 5.60 10.16 -4.55
C TYR A 139 4.37 9.81 -5.43
N GLY A 140 4.18 8.54 -5.81
CA GLY A 140 3.22 8.13 -6.84
C GLY A 140 3.54 8.64 -8.25
N ALA A 141 4.78 9.10 -8.51
CA ALA A 141 5.13 9.84 -9.71
C ALA A 141 5.81 8.97 -10.79
N TYR A 142 5.04 8.62 -11.82
CA TYR A 142 5.48 7.77 -12.94
C TYR A 142 5.09 8.34 -14.31
N ASP A 143 5.65 7.76 -15.37
CA ASP A 143 5.23 7.97 -16.76
C ASP A 143 5.26 6.64 -17.55
N ASN A 144 4.94 6.67 -18.84
CA ASN A 144 4.93 5.47 -19.69
C ASN A 144 6.28 4.74 -19.72
N HIS A 145 7.42 5.44 -19.60
CA HIS A 145 8.72 4.76 -19.53
C HIS A 145 8.91 4.05 -18.18
N THR A 146 8.41 4.62 -17.08
CA THR A 146 8.36 3.91 -15.78
C THR A 146 7.49 2.66 -15.86
N VAL A 147 6.34 2.72 -16.56
CA VAL A 147 5.47 1.54 -16.80
C VAL A 147 6.21 0.48 -17.62
N SER A 148 6.84 0.84 -18.74
CA SER A 148 7.58 -0.12 -19.57
C SER A 148 8.81 -0.74 -18.88
N VAL A 149 9.47 0.02 -17.99
CA VAL A 149 10.58 -0.53 -17.18
C VAL A 149 10.05 -1.51 -16.12
N ALA A 150 8.93 -1.20 -15.47
CA ALA A 150 8.27 -2.14 -14.56
C ALA A 150 7.86 -3.43 -15.31
N GLU A 151 7.24 -3.30 -16.49
CA GLU A 151 6.85 -4.40 -17.36
C GLU A 151 8.03 -5.31 -17.74
N SER A 152 9.17 -4.73 -18.14
CA SER A 152 10.37 -5.50 -18.50
C SER A 152 11.00 -6.29 -17.34
N LEU A 153 10.61 -6.00 -16.10
CA LEU A 153 11.03 -6.71 -14.89
C LEU A 153 9.94 -7.64 -14.34
N GLY A 154 8.75 -7.65 -14.95
CA GLY A 154 7.58 -8.41 -14.49
C GLY A 154 6.78 -7.73 -13.38
N LEU A 155 6.94 -6.41 -13.20
CA LEU A 155 6.32 -5.62 -12.13
C LEU A 155 5.08 -4.85 -12.65
N GLY A 156 3.98 -4.89 -11.91
CA GLY A 156 2.89 -3.92 -12.04
C GLY A 156 3.24 -2.57 -11.38
N ILE A 157 2.41 -1.55 -11.60
CA ILE A 157 2.49 -0.28 -10.85
C ILE A 157 1.40 -0.29 -9.77
N MET A 158 1.79 -0.17 -8.51
CA MET A 158 0.88 -0.15 -7.36
C MET A 158 0.88 1.22 -6.67
N LEU A 159 -0.28 1.88 -6.61
CA LEU A 159 -0.48 3.06 -5.78
C LEU A 159 -1.25 2.67 -4.49
N TRP A 160 -2.19 3.50 -4.08
CA TRP A 160 -3.02 3.32 -2.89
C TRP A 160 -4.40 3.93 -3.17
N SER A 161 -5.42 3.48 -2.44
CA SER A 161 -6.74 4.14 -2.47
C SER A 161 -6.90 5.15 -1.35
N LEU A 162 -6.22 5.00 -0.20
CA LEU A 162 -6.27 5.95 0.92
C LEU A 162 -4.86 6.37 1.36
N ASP A 163 -4.66 7.67 1.53
CA ASP A 163 -3.41 8.32 1.96
C ASP A 163 -3.54 8.72 3.44
N SER A 164 -2.75 8.10 4.33
CA SER A 164 -2.82 8.41 5.77
C SER A 164 -2.24 9.78 6.12
N ARG A 165 -1.34 10.33 5.31
CA ARG A 165 -0.59 11.57 5.57
C ARG A 165 0.19 11.57 6.88
N ASP A 166 0.55 10.40 7.39
CA ASP A 166 1.35 10.19 8.59
C ASP A 166 2.68 10.97 8.58
N TRP A 167 3.31 11.04 7.41
CA TRP A 167 4.49 11.87 7.09
C TRP A 167 4.33 13.37 7.35
N LYS A 168 3.10 13.86 7.43
CA LYS A 168 2.76 15.24 7.81
C LYS A 168 2.19 15.31 9.22
N SER A 169 1.20 14.47 9.52
CA SER A 169 0.42 14.49 10.76
C SER A 169 -0.47 13.25 10.85
N LEU A 170 -0.46 12.55 11.99
CA LEU A 170 -1.38 11.43 12.22
C LEU A 170 -2.85 11.89 12.12
N PRO A 171 -3.71 11.20 11.35
CA PRO A 171 -5.15 11.41 11.34
C PRO A 171 -5.81 11.30 12.71
N ALA A 172 -6.81 12.13 12.99
CA ALA A 172 -7.60 12.05 14.22
C ALA A 172 -8.47 10.77 14.29
N ASN A 173 -8.89 10.22 13.15
CA ASN A 173 -9.58 8.94 13.03
C ASN A 173 -9.33 8.32 11.64
N TYR A 174 -8.69 7.15 11.58
CA TYR A 174 -8.35 6.50 10.31
C TYR A 174 -9.58 6.02 9.51
N ALA A 175 -10.74 5.84 10.15
CA ALA A 175 -12.00 5.54 9.45
C ALA A 175 -12.48 6.69 8.55
N THR A 176 -12.04 7.93 8.82
CA THR A 176 -12.49 9.14 8.11
C THR A 176 -11.55 9.58 6.99
N LEU A 177 -10.56 8.73 6.63
CA LEU A 177 -9.67 9.00 5.51
C LEU A 177 -10.46 9.15 4.21
N ARG A 178 -10.10 10.16 3.42
CA ARG A 178 -10.61 10.32 2.06
C ARG A 178 -9.81 9.43 1.13
N SER A 179 -10.51 8.78 0.21
CA SER A 179 -9.85 8.11 -0.90
C SER A 179 -9.15 9.12 -1.82
N THR A 180 -8.30 8.65 -2.74
CA THR A 180 -7.69 9.49 -3.78
C THR A 180 -8.72 10.13 -4.72
N ARG A 181 -9.97 9.64 -4.74
CA ARG A 181 -11.13 10.27 -5.41
C ARG A 181 -11.84 11.34 -4.56
N GLY A 182 -11.39 11.58 -3.33
CA GLY A 182 -11.99 12.52 -2.37
C GLY A 182 -13.17 11.96 -1.57
N THR A 183 -13.65 10.75 -1.91
CA THR A 183 -14.74 10.02 -1.24
C THR A 183 -14.39 9.71 0.22
N VAL A 184 -15.31 9.96 1.15
CA VAL A 184 -15.28 9.33 2.48
C VAL A 184 -16.20 8.11 2.40
N TYR A 185 -15.82 6.99 3.01
CA TYR A 185 -16.69 5.81 3.07
C TYR A 185 -17.88 6.03 4.01
N ASP A 186 -19.01 5.41 3.67
CA ASP A 186 -20.12 5.25 4.61
C ASP A 186 -19.70 4.36 5.79
N THR A 187 -20.27 4.61 6.97
CA THR A 187 -19.99 3.83 8.19
C THR A 187 -20.26 2.35 7.96
N GLY A 188 -19.23 1.50 8.11
CA GLY A 188 -19.33 0.07 7.88
C GLY A 188 -18.94 -0.39 6.48
N ALA A 189 -18.51 0.52 5.59
CA ALA A 189 -18.11 0.20 4.20
C ALA A 189 -16.59 0.36 3.93
N LEU A 190 -15.78 0.70 4.93
CA LEU A 190 -14.37 1.04 4.75
C LEU A 190 -13.52 -0.16 4.29
N ARG A 191 -12.87 0.00 3.14
CA ARG A 191 -11.95 -0.97 2.52
C ARG A 191 -10.86 -0.26 1.71
N GLY A 192 -9.82 -0.98 1.29
CA GLY A 192 -8.86 -0.50 0.31
C GLY A 192 -7.39 -0.77 0.65
N ILE A 193 -6.51 -0.10 -0.10
CA ILE A 193 -5.05 -0.13 0.10
C ILE A 193 -4.63 1.20 0.74
N PHE A 194 -4.02 1.12 1.92
CA PHE A 194 -3.69 2.26 2.77
C PHE A 194 -2.18 2.54 2.79
N LEU A 195 -1.78 3.76 2.46
CA LEU A 195 -0.38 4.21 2.50
C LEU A 195 0.03 4.71 3.90
N PHE A 196 1.12 4.16 4.42
CA PHE A 196 1.84 4.56 5.64
C PHE A 196 3.36 4.49 5.39
N HIS A 197 4.18 5.00 6.31
CA HIS A 197 5.64 4.95 6.20
C HIS A 197 6.26 4.42 7.51
N ASP A 198 6.98 3.30 7.47
CA ASP A 198 7.54 2.70 8.70
C ASP A 198 8.71 3.49 9.30
N THR A 199 9.32 4.37 8.48
CA THR A 199 10.38 5.30 8.91
C THR A 199 9.89 6.28 9.97
N HIS A 200 8.57 6.44 10.13
CA HIS A 200 7.95 7.31 11.11
C HIS A 200 7.55 6.53 12.37
N ARG A 201 8.39 6.60 13.41
CA ARG A 201 8.14 5.99 14.73
C ARG A 201 6.72 6.24 15.25
N ARG A 202 6.20 7.46 15.10
CA ARG A 202 4.82 7.82 15.52
C ARG A 202 3.74 7.05 14.77
N THR A 203 3.97 6.62 13.54
CA THR A 203 3.02 5.78 12.78
C THR A 203 3.02 4.35 13.33
N VAL A 204 4.22 3.83 13.64
CA VAL A 204 4.42 2.50 14.23
C VAL A 204 3.78 2.43 15.62
N GLU A 205 4.07 3.39 16.51
CA GLU A 205 3.47 3.49 17.85
C GLU A 205 1.93 3.64 17.85
N ASP A 206 1.36 4.15 16.76
CA ASP A 206 -0.08 4.40 16.60
C ASP A 206 -0.82 3.25 15.88
N LEU A 207 -0.13 2.16 15.52
CA LEU A 207 -0.72 0.96 14.91
C LEU A 207 -1.94 0.39 15.66
N PRO A 208 -1.95 0.30 17.02
CA PRO A 208 -3.15 -0.12 17.76
C PRO A 208 -4.38 0.73 17.46
N ARG A 209 -4.17 2.05 17.24
CA ARG A 209 -5.25 2.98 16.89
C ARG A 209 -5.64 2.87 15.42
N ILE A 210 -4.68 2.70 14.51
CA ILE A 210 -4.94 2.39 13.09
C ILE A 210 -5.87 1.16 13.00
N ILE A 211 -5.50 0.04 13.62
CA ILE A 211 -6.27 -1.21 13.57
C ILE A 211 -7.67 -1.03 14.16
N ARG A 212 -7.79 -0.37 15.32
CA ARG A 212 -9.07 -0.08 15.98
C ARG A 212 -9.98 0.78 15.09
N ASP A 213 -9.47 1.89 14.59
CA ASP A 213 -10.23 2.86 13.80
C ASP A 213 -10.67 2.24 12.47
N LEU A 214 -9.79 1.49 11.79
CA LEU A 214 -10.13 0.81 10.53
C LEU A 214 -11.22 -0.27 10.74
N ARG A 215 -11.10 -1.10 11.78
CA ARG A 215 -12.16 -2.07 12.15
C ARG A 215 -13.49 -1.37 12.43
N ALA A 216 -13.47 -0.27 13.20
CA ALA A 216 -14.66 0.53 13.50
C ALA A 216 -15.27 1.21 12.25
N GLY A 217 -14.47 1.51 11.22
CA GLY A 217 -14.95 2.00 9.93
C GLY A 217 -15.63 0.95 9.05
N GLY A 218 -15.54 -0.34 9.41
CA GLY A 218 -16.12 -1.46 8.66
C GLY A 218 -15.10 -2.40 8.04
N CYS A 219 -13.80 -2.24 8.29
CA CYS A 219 -12.78 -3.16 7.83
C CYS A 219 -12.98 -4.56 8.44
N GLN A 220 -13.31 -5.54 7.61
CA GLN A 220 -13.60 -6.91 8.04
C GLN A 220 -12.33 -7.73 8.22
N ARG A 221 -11.35 -7.57 7.33
CA ARG A 221 -10.13 -8.38 7.32
C ARG A 221 -8.93 -7.63 6.76
N PHE A 222 -7.78 -7.83 7.38
CA PHE A 222 -6.50 -7.32 6.88
C PHE A 222 -5.81 -8.37 6.00
N VAL A 223 -5.16 -7.90 4.94
CA VAL A 223 -4.64 -8.73 3.83
C VAL A 223 -3.36 -8.10 3.24
N THR A 224 -2.60 -8.85 2.44
CA THR A 224 -1.55 -8.25 1.59
C THR A 224 -2.17 -7.51 0.40
N VAL A 225 -1.34 -6.84 -0.42
CA VAL A 225 -1.79 -6.18 -1.66
C VAL A 225 -2.17 -7.21 -2.71
N SER A 226 -1.39 -8.27 -2.90
CA SER A 226 -1.75 -9.34 -3.82
C SER A 226 -3.10 -10.00 -3.44
N ASP A 227 -3.27 -10.35 -2.15
CA ASP A 227 -4.54 -10.87 -1.60
C ASP A 227 -5.74 -9.92 -1.87
N TYR A 228 -5.55 -8.61 -1.72
CA TYR A 228 -6.58 -7.62 -2.01
C TYR A 228 -6.96 -7.63 -3.50
N LEU A 229 -5.98 -7.73 -4.41
CA LEU A 229 -6.22 -7.65 -5.85
C LEU A 229 -6.84 -8.90 -6.47
N ASP A 230 -6.61 -10.07 -5.90
CA ASP A 230 -7.25 -11.31 -6.33
C ASP A 230 -8.74 -11.34 -5.95
N GLY A 231 -9.13 -10.54 -4.94
CA GLY A 231 -10.55 -10.30 -4.56
C GLY A 231 -11.29 -11.54 -4.06
N LEU A 232 -10.56 -12.64 -3.85
CA LEU A 232 -11.03 -13.98 -3.55
C LEU A 232 -10.17 -14.57 -2.44
N LEU A 233 -10.58 -14.36 -1.18
CA LEU A 233 -10.08 -15.13 -0.05
C LEU A 233 -11.26 -15.67 0.76
N ASP A 234 -11.95 -16.61 0.11
CA ASP A 234 -12.88 -17.64 0.60
C ASP A 234 -14.19 -17.31 1.35
N PRO A 235 -15.21 -18.17 1.19
CA PRO A 235 -16.41 -18.19 2.02
C PRO A 235 -16.18 -18.99 3.32
N GLU A 236 -15.85 -18.27 4.40
CA GLU A 236 -15.73 -18.73 5.80
C GLU A 236 -14.64 -19.79 6.09
N PRO A 237 -13.73 -19.55 7.06
CA PRO A 237 -12.80 -20.59 7.51
C PRO A 237 -13.55 -21.73 8.20
N GLY A 238 -13.28 -22.97 7.78
CA GLY A 238 -13.88 -24.16 8.39
C GLY A 238 -13.67 -24.19 9.90
N ILE A 239 -14.77 -24.37 10.64
CA ILE A 239 -14.82 -24.37 12.11
C ILE A 239 -13.65 -25.17 12.69
N LEU A 240 -12.98 -24.58 13.69
CA LEU A 240 -11.95 -25.23 14.52
C LEU A 240 -12.47 -26.58 15.04
N MET A 241 -12.15 -27.65 14.33
CA MET A 241 -12.34 -29.03 14.76
C MET A 241 -11.38 -29.28 15.92
N THR A 242 -11.82 -28.92 17.12
CA THR A 242 -11.16 -29.31 18.37
C THR A 242 -11.02 -30.82 18.34
N ARG A 243 -9.79 -31.30 18.19
CA ARG A 243 -9.48 -32.71 17.97
C ARG A 243 -9.75 -33.48 19.27
N ARG A 244 -11.02 -33.81 19.47
CA ARG A 244 -11.51 -34.63 20.58
C ARG A 244 -10.63 -35.89 20.64
N PRO A 245 -9.96 -36.18 21.77
CA PRO A 245 -9.13 -37.35 21.88
C PRO A 245 -9.93 -38.60 21.49
N THR A 246 -9.43 -39.36 20.54
CA THR A 246 -10.06 -40.60 20.08
C THR A 246 -9.70 -41.71 21.07
N ASP A 247 -10.44 -41.78 22.19
CA ASP A 247 -10.41 -42.95 23.07
C ASP A 247 -10.78 -44.19 22.27
N SER A 248 -9.84 -45.12 22.16
CA SER A 248 -9.92 -46.30 21.29
C SER A 248 -10.71 -47.44 21.93
N ALA A 249 -12.02 -47.26 22.10
CA ALA A 249 -12.93 -48.29 22.61
C ALA A 249 -14.30 -48.27 21.91
N GLN A 250 -14.47 -49.06 20.85
CA GLN A 250 -15.78 -49.43 20.32
C GLN A 250 -16.30 -50.70 20.98
N PRO A 251 -17.47 -50.69 21.67
CA PRO A 251 -18.28 -51.89 21.84
C PRO A 251 -19.09 -52.16 20.56
N ALA A 252 -19.31 -53.44 20.24
CA ALA A 252 -19.90 -53.85 18.95
C ALA A 252 -21.39 -53.48 18.81
N VAL A 253 -21.80 -53.14 17.59
CA VAL A 253 -23.20 -52.94 17.21
C VAL A 253 -23.88 -54.29 17.02
N ALA A 254 -25.06 -54.48 17.61
CA ALA A 254 -25.91 -55.66 17.42
C ALA A 254 -27.21 -55.28 16.70
N ASP A 255 -27.63 -56.13 15.75
CA ASP A 255 -28.80 -55.90 14.90
C ASP A 255 -30.12 -55.70 15.68
N LYS A 256 -30.94 -54.75 15.22
CA LYS A 256 -32.41 -54.81 15.34
C LYS A 256 -33.11 -53.95 14.30
N LYS A 257 -34.26 -54.45 13.84
CA LYS A 257 -35.09 -53.88 12.76
C LYS A 257 -35.79 -52.58 13.18
N PRO A 258 -36.13 -51.68 12.24
CA PRO A 258 -36.76 -50.39 12.56
C PRO A 258 -38.16 -50.56 13.16
N GLY A 259 -38.34 -50.02 14.37
CA GLY A 259 -39.62 -49.92 15.06
C GLY A 259 -40.19 -48.50 14.97
N ARG A 260 -41.47 -48.39 14.61
CA ARG A 260 -42.22 -47.13 14.48
C ARG A 260 -42.38 -46.43 15.84
N LEU A 261 -41.93 -45.19 15.96
CA LEU A 261 -42.26 -44.29 17.08
C LEU A 261 -42.99 -43.03 16.58
N LYS A 262 -43.75 -42.39 17.47
CA LYS A 262 -44.75 -41.35 17.16
C LYS A 262 -44.23 -39.93 17.41
N GLU A 263 -44.94 -38.94 16.90
CA GLU A 263 -44.71 -37.54 17.23
C GLU A 263 -44.94 -37.23 18.72
N GLN A 264 -44.13 -36.30 19.25
CA GLN A 264 -44.49 -35.45 20.37
C GLN A 264 -43.73 -34.11 20.24
N PHE A 265 -44.30 -33.18 19.47
CA PHE A 265 -43.99 -31.76 19.58
C PHE A 265 -45.00 -31.12 20.53
N GLN A 266 -44.53 -30.33 21.48
CA GLN A 266 -45.39 -29.47 22.31
C GLN A 266 -45.29 -28.04 21.77
N GLU A 267 -46.44 -27.44 21.46
CA GLU A 267 -46.52 -26.03 21.09
C GLU A 267 -46.34 -25.13 22.32
N MET A 268 -45.73 -23.95 22.11
CA MET A 268 -45.78 -22.83 23.04
C MET A 268 -46.54 -21.66 22.40
N PRO A 269 -47.33 -20.89 23.16
CA PRO A 269 -48.24 -19.89 22.61
C PRO A 269 -47.52 -18.63 22.09
N PRO A 270 -48.10 -17.90 21.13
CA PRO A 270 -47.52 -16.68 20.56
C PRO A 270 -47.96 -15.41 21.30
N GLU A 271 -47.00 -14.55 21.69
CA GLU A 271 -47.30 -13.17 22.13
C GLU A 271 -46.45 -12.12 21.38
N SER A 272 -47.17 -11.14 20.82
CA SER A 272 -46.72 -9.78 20.44
C SER A 272 -45.40 -9.59 19.67
N TYR A 273 -45.49 -9.51 18.34
CA TYR A 273 -44.72 -8.52 17.56
C TYR A 273 -45.60 -7.28 17.32
N PRO A 274 -45.12 -6.04 17.53
CA PRO A 274 -45.85 -4.83 17.14
C PRO A 274 -45.77 -4.62 15.61
N ALA A 275 -46.88 -4.28 14.99
CA ALA A 275 -46.98 -4.04 13.54
C ALA A 275 -47.25 -2.56 13.21
N GLY A 276 -46.76 -2.13 12.05
CA GLY A 276 -46.99 -0.80 11.46
C GLY A 276 -46.01 -0.55 10.30
N THR A 277 -46.36 -0.89 9.05
CA THR A 277 -47.09 -0.05 8.07
C THR A 277 -46.43 1.31 7.81
N ALA A 278 -46.20 1.76 6.58
CA ALA A 278 -46.81 1.36 5.29
C ALA A 278 -45.78 1.26 4.15
N ALA A 279 -46.24 1.01 2.92
CA ALA A 279 -45.39 0.71 1.77
C ALA A 279 -45.65 1.59 0.54
N LEU A 280 -44.56 1.90 -0.20
CA LEU A 280 -44.54 2.23 -1.64
C LEU A 280 -45.15 3.61 -2.04
N PRO A 281 -44.78 4.22 -3.19
CA PRO A 281 -44.43 3.58 -4.47
C PRO A 281 -43.07 3.93 -5.14
N LEU A 282 -42.74 3.07 -6.10
CA LEU A 282 -41.66 3.25 -7.08
C LEU A 282 -42.05 4.29 -8.15
N ALA A 283 -41.10 5.11 -8.58
CA ALA A 283 -41.21 5.91 -9.79
C ALA A 283 -39.96 5.73 -10.69
N ARG A 284 -40.12 4.98 -11.78
CA ARG A 284 -39.17 4.95 -12.90
C ARG A 284 -39.60 5.96 -13.95
N THR A 285 -38.76 6.95 -14.26
CA THR A 285 -38.80 7.64 -15.56
C THR A 285 -37.38 7.78 -16.11
N SER A 286 -37.25 7.65 -17.42
CA SER A 286 -35.99 7.76 -18.15
C SER A 286 -36.18 8.63 -19.39
N ARG A 287 -35.21 9.51 -19.69
CA ARG A 287 -34.74 9.89 -21.03
C ARG A 287 -33.65 11.00 -20.95
N PRO A 288 -32.89 11.27 -22.04
CA PRO A 288 -31.48 11.65 -21.89
C PRO A 288 -31.14 13.12 -22.24
N TRP A 289 -29.85 13.41 -22.03
CA TRP A 289 -28.98 14.43 -22.61
C TRP A 289 -29.52 15.26 -23.80
N ARG A 290 -29.29 16.58 -23.75
CA ARG A 290 -29.31 17.48 -24.91
C ARG A 290 -28.07 18.38 -24.91
N SER A 291 -27.60 18.71 -26.11
CA SER A 291 -26.50 19.63 -26.41
C SER A 291 -27.06 20.95 -26.99
N GLY A 292 -26.34 22.07 -26.83
CA GLY A 292 -26.74 23.33 -27.46
C GLY A 292 -25.97 24.58 -27.00
N SER A 293 -25.05 25.02 -27.84
CA SER A 293 -24.23 26.24 -27.78
C SER A 293 -24.99 27.59 -27.90
N GLY A 294 -24.45 28.62 -27.23
CA GLY A 294 -24.59 30.06 -27.58
C GLY A 294 -25.85 30.80 -27.07
N ALA A 295 -25.96 32.14 -27.18
CA ALA A 295 -24.98 33.23 -27.35
C ALA A 295 -25.72 34.59 -27.29
N ALA A 296 -25.02 35.70 -26.97
CA ALA A 296 -25.51 37.10 -26.87
C ALA A 296 -26.59 37.36 -25.77
N GLU A 297 -26.67 38.47 -25.00
CA GLU A 297 -26.08 39.83 -24.96
C GLU A 297 -27.11 40.95 -25.23
N THR A 298 -27.32 41.83 -24.23
CA THR A 298 -27.84 43.21 -24.22
C THR A 298 -28.20 43.57 -22.76
N GLY A 299 -27.97 44.76 -22.21
CA GLY A 299 -27.24 45.94 -22.68
C GLY A 299 -26.89 46.92 -21.53
N ARG A 300 -25.96 47.85 -21.78
CA ARG A 300 -25.53 49.00 -20.93
C ARG A 300 -26.11 50.32 -21.54
N PRO A 301 -25.81 51.57 -21.13
CA PRO A 301 -25.07 52.15 -19.97
C PRO A 301 -26.00 53.17 -19.21
N PRO A 302 -25.59 54.31 -18.55
CA PRO A 302 -24.27 54.90 -18.20
C PRO A 302 -24.16 55.40 -16.72
N ALA A 303 -23.21 56.28 -16.34
CA ALA A 303 -21.73 56.20 -16.34
C ALA A 303 -21.08 57.43 -15.63
N ALA A 304 -19.94 57.21 -14.95
CA ALA A 304 -18.88 58.18 -14.55
C ALA A 304 -17.74 57.32 -13.93
N GLU A 305 -16.45 57.23 -14.35
CA GLU A 305 -15.42 58.22 -14.76
C GLU A 305 -14.84 59.00 -13.56
N VAL A 306 -13.53 59.22 -13.33
CA VAL A 306 -12.27 59.20 -14.14
C VAL A 306 -11.07 58.78 -13.20
N ASP A 307 -9.81 58.42 -13.56
CA ASP A 307 -9.08 58.19 -14.83
C ASP A 307 -7.74 57.37 -14.68
N ARG A 308 -7.01 57.18 -15.82
CA ARG A 308 -5.56 56.98 -16.15
C ARG A 308 -4.46 56.77 -15.04
N GLN A 309 -3.52 55.80 -15.14
CA GLN A 309 -2.41 55.50 -16.13
C GLN A 309 -1.14 56.42 -15.96
N ALA A 310 0.10 56.07 -16.38
CA ALA A 310 0.67 55.00 -17.22
C ALA A 310 2.17 54.67 -16.90
N ALA A 311 2.72 53.59 -17.48
CA ALA A 311 4.11 53.34 -17.99
C ALA A 311 5.37 53.65 -17.12
N GLY A 312 6.57 53.09 -17.36
CA GLY A 312 7.05 52.18 -18.41
C GLY A 312 8.50 51.70 -18.16
N GLU A 313 9.10 50.95 -19.09
CA GLU A 313 10.41 50.26 -18.96
C GLU A 313 11.65 51.17 -19.09
N ASN A 314 12.81 50.78 -18.54
CA ASN A 314 14.04 50.55 -19.33
C ASN A 314 15.17 49.80 -18.56
N SER A 315 16.24 49.48 -19.30
CA SER A 315 17.42 48.64 -18.98
C SER A 315 18.66 49.46 -18.56
N GLY A 316 19.69 48.81 -18.02
CA GLY A 316 21.09 49.30 -18.14
C GLY A 316 21.99 49.11 -16.88
N PRO A 317 23.30 48.77 -17.02
CA PRO A 317 24.18 48.48 -15.88
C PRO A 317 25.39 49.44 -15.72
N GLY A 318 26.08 49.40 -14.57
CA GLY A 318 27.50 49.80 -14.47
C GLY A 318 28.02 50.20 -13.07
N HIS A 319 29.16 49.59 -12.68
CA HIS A 319 30.14 50.00 -11.65
C HIS A 319 29.69 50.16 -10.17
N ASP A 320 30.59 50.29 -9.18
CA ASP A 320 31.88 49.62 -8.82
C ASP A 320 32.33 50.18 -7.43
N SER A 321 33.38 49.63 -6.81
CA SER A 321 34.03 50.09 -5.55
C SER A 321 33.23 49.82 -4.24
N SER A 322 33.85 49.52 -3.08
CA SER A 322 35.28 49.34 -2.75
C SER A 322 35.52 48.63 -1.39
N VAL A 323 36.60 47.83 -1.32
CA VAL A 323 37.56 47.68 -0.18
C VAL A 323 37.05 47.15 1.18
N GLN A 324 37.20 45.81 1.35
CA GLN A 324 38.13 45.11 2.29
C GLN A 324 38.04 45.28 3.85
N PRO A 325 38.64 44.36 4.65
CA PRO A 325 38.13 44.00 5.98
C PRO A 325 39.04 44.36 7.19
N THR A 326 38.61 43.96 8.40
CA THR A 326 39.40 44.01 9.64
C THR A 326 39.75 42.61 10.20
N THR A 327 40.99 42.50 10.70
CA THR A 327 41.50 41.45 11.61
C THR A 327 41.14 41.81 13.08
N GLY A 328 41.37 41.01 14.13
CA GLY A 328 42.00 39.69 14.32
C GLY A 328 41.86 39.22 15.79
N ALA A 329 42.58 38.17 16.20
CA ALA A 329 42.61 37.60 17.57
C ALA A 329 44.05 37.71 18.17
N PRO A 330 44.48 37.04 19.29
CA PRO A 330 43.81 36.21 20.30
C PRO A 330 44.26 36.55 21.77
N GLU A 331 44.50 35.52 22.62
CA GLU A 331 45.09 35.49 24.00
C GLU A 331 44.15 35.64 25.22
N ALA A 332 44.47 35.16 26.44
CA ALA A 332 45.22 33.96 26.93
C ALA A 332 45.07 33.90 28.49
N GLY A 333 45.18 32.71 29.13
CA GLY A 333 45.30 32.65 30.61
C GLY A 333 44.88 31.36 31.34
N LEU A 334 45.86 30.55 31.73
CA LEU A 334 45.80 29.57 32.85
C LEU A 334 46.58 30.20 34.04
N PRO A 335 46.35 29.84 35.34
CA PRO A 335 46.97 28.60 35.88
C PRO A 335 46.35 27.92 37.15
N LEU A 336 46.59 26.60 37.24
CA LEU A 336 47.05 25.76 38.37
C LEU A 336 46.43 25.80 39.79
N GLY A 337 46.31 24.58 40.38
CA GLY A 337 46.34 24.31 41.83
C GLY A 337 45.18 23.44 42.37
N SER A 338 45.26 22.23 42.96
CA SER A 338 46.26 21.17 43.27
C SER A 338 46.25 20.75 44.75
N SER A 339 45.65 19.59 45.11
CA SER A 339 45.98 18.73 46.28
C SER A 339 44.96 17.55 46.42
N VAL A 340 45.35 16.27 46.42
CA VAL A 340 45.62 15.36 47.58
C VAL A 340 44.36 14.95 48.37
N PHE A 341 44.13 13.71 48.88
CA PHE A 341 44.58 12.33 48.58
C PHE A 341 43.72 11.36 49.46
N THR A 342 43.55 10.11 49.02
CA THR A 342 42.77 8.95 49.56
C THR A 342 43.03 8.53 51.04
N PRO A 343 42.49 7.39 51.61
CA PRO A 343 41.43 6.43 51.18
C PRO A 343 40.40 6.05 52.30
N GLY A 344 39.50 5.09 52.03
CA GLY A 344 38.75 4.30 53.04
C GLY A 344 38.13 3.03 52.44
N ALA A 345 38.14 1.88 53.15
CA ALA A 345 37.72 0.58 52.59
C ALA A 345 37.20 -0.45 53.62
N ALA A 346 36.09 -1.13 53.29
CA ALA A 346 35.60 -2.45 53.74
C ALA A 346 34.26 -2.72 52.99
N ALA A 347 33.85 -3.89 52.47
CA ALA A 347 34.14 -5.32 52.65
C ALA A 347 33.30 -6.06 53.72
N GLY A 348 32.53 -7.09 53.32
CA GLY A 348 31.96 -8.14 54.19
C GLY A 348 30.50 -8.55 53.88
N SER A 349 30.22 -9.88 53.86
CA SER A 349 28.89 -10.59 53.84
C SER A 349 27.88 -10.20 52.74
N ALA A 350 27.22 -11.08 51.96
CA ALA A 350 27.08 -12.55 51.94
C ALA A 350 26.43 -13.20 53.18
N ASP A 351 25.18 -13.64 53.03
CA ASP A 351 24.74 -15.04 53.31
C ASP A 351 23.30 -15.32 52.81
N ALA A 352 23.02 -16.61 52.61
CA ALA A 352 21.71 -17.29 52.42
C ALA A 352 20.70 -16.73 51.39
#